data_AF-A0AB39TGU1-F1
#
_entry.id   AF-A0AB39TGU1-F1
#
_cell.length_a   1.000
_cell.length_b   1.000
_cell.length_c   1.000
_cell.angle_alpha   90.00
_cell.angle_beta   90.00
_cell.angle_gamma   90.00
#
_symmetry.space_group_name_H-M   'P 1'
#
loop_
_entity.id
_entity.type
_entity.pdbx_description
1 polymer ?
#
loop_
_entity_poly.entity_id
_entity_poly.type
_entity_poly.pdbx_seq_one_letter_code
_entity_poly.pdbx_strand_id
1 'polypeptide(L)' 'MTSEPAGTAGEAAGPVQQVGPLGVELTPTGHPVVDAGLARLEALDGVPAEAHVAVYEDVHQRLADTLAALDQE' A
#
# COMPACT_ATOMS: atom_id res chain seq x y z
N MET A 1 4.96 43.64 7.74
CA MET A 1 3.54 43.82 7.37
C MET A 1 3.44 43.53 5.88
N THR A 2 3.60 42.28 5.47
CA THR A 2 2.53 41.25 5.32
C THR A 2 1.54 41.63 4.23
N SER A 3 1.58 40.91 3.09
CA SER A 3 0.45 40.17 2.53
C SER A 3 0.80 39.65 1.12
N GLU A 4 1.22 38.39 1.04
CA GLU A 4 0.95 37.57 -0.16
C GLU A 4 -0.40 36.87 0.10
N PRO A 5 -1.39 36.99 -0.79
CA PRO A 5 -2.66 36.33 -0.59
C PRO A 5 -2.50 34.82 -0.78
N ALA A 6 -3.23 34.13 0.11
CA ALA A 6 -3.34 32.71 0.28
C ALA A 6 -3.59 31.94 -1.00
N GLY A 7 -3.11 30.70 -0.97
CA GLY A 7 -3.33 29.71 -2.00
C GLY A 7 -4.80 29.49 -2.30
N THR A 8 -5.04 29.17 -3.56
CA THR A 8 -6.12 28.26 -3.90
C THR A 8 -5.50 27.30 -4.91
N ALA A 9 -4.79 26.30 -4.38
CA ALA A 9 -4.66 25.05 -5.09
C ALA A 9 -6.08 24.52 -5.21
N GLY A 10 -6.74 24.89 -6.32
CA GLY A 10 -8.00 24.33 -6.73
C GLY A 10 -7.74 22.85 -6.94
N GLU A 11 -8.06 22.07 -5.92
CA GLU A 11 -8.15 20.63 -5.97
C GLU A 11 -9.21 20.29 -7.02
N ALA A 12 -8.76 20.17 -8.27
CA ALA A 12 -9.47 19.42 -9.27
C ALA A 12 -9.34 17.95 -8.86
N ALA A 13 -10.17 17.54 -7.90
CA ALA A 13 -10.45 16.14 -7.68
C ALA A 13 -10.98 15.60 -9.02
N GLY A 14 -10.09 14.98 -9.78
CA GLY A 14 -10.45 14.18 -10.94
C GLY A 14 -11.48 13.12 -10.53
N PRO A 15 -12.13 12.46 -11.50
CA PRO A 15 -13.12 11.43 -11.18
C PRO A 15 -12.52 10.44 -10.18
N VAL A 16 -13.19 10.28 -9.03
CA VAL A 16 -12.85 9.26 -8.04
C VAL A 16 -12.86 7.93 -8.79
N GLN A 17 -11.68 7.37 -9.05
CA GLN A 17 -11.61 6.05 -9.66
C GLN A 17 -12.24 5.10 -8.66
N GLN A 18 -13.37 4.49 -9.04
CA GLN A 18 -13.97 3.46 -8.21
C GLN A 18 -12.96 2.33 -8.12
N VAL A 19 -12.38 2.16 -6.92
CA VAL A 19 -11.40 1.13 -6.65
C VAL A 19 -12.16 -0.17 -6.54
N GLY A 20 -12.27 -0.86 -7.67
CA GLY A 20 -12.79 -2.22 -7.70
C GLY A 20 -11.72 -3.20 -7.19
N PRO A 21 -12.13 -4.37 -6.68
CA PRO A 21 -11.18 -5.44 -6.36
C PRO A 21 -10.32 -5.77 -7.59
N LEU A 22 -9.01 -5.90 -7.40
CA LEU A 22 -8.04 -6.20 -8.44
C LEU A 22 -8.19 -7.65 -8.93
N GLY A 23 -8.80 -8.53 -8.14
CA GLY A 23 -9.10 -9.92 -8.54
C GLY A 23 -7.84 -10.76 -8.81
N VAL A 24 -6.74 -10.45 -8.11
CA VAL A 24 -5.48 -11.18 -8.24
C VAL A 24 -5.50 -12.39 -7.31
N GLU A 25 -5.38 -13.58 -7.89
CA GLU A 25 -5.19 -14.82 -7.13
C GLU A 25 -3.77 -14.88 -6.53
N LEU A 26 -3.68 -15.08 -5.21
CA LEU A 26 -2.42 -15.20 -4.50
C LEU A 26 -2.09 -16.69 -4.28
N THR A 27 -1.01 -17.16 -4.90
CA THR A 27 -0.49 -18.51 -4.65
C THR A 27 0.39 -18.51 -3.39
N PRO A 28 0.22 -19.45 -2.45
CA PRO A 28 1.07 -19.54 -1.26
C PRO A 28 2.54 -19.67 -1.65
N THR A 29 3.39 -18.88 -1.02
CA THR A 29 4.84 -18.85 -1.28
C THR A 29 5.58 -19.93 -0.49
N GLY A 30 4.95 -20.49 0.55
CA GLY A 30 5.58 -21.46 1.46
C GLY A 30 6.39 -20.81 2.58
N HIS A 31 6.51 -19.48 2.59
CA HIS A 31 7.12 -18.72 3.66
C HIS A 31 6.03 -18.07 4.54
N PRO A 32 5.88 -18.48 5.80
CA PRO A 32 4.74 -18.06 6.64
C PRO A 32 4.69 -16.54 6.88
N VAL A 33 5.85 -15.87 6.90
CA VAL A 33 5.93 -14.41 7.07
C VAL A 33 5.42 -13.67 5.84
N VAL A 34 5.77 -14.17 4.65
CA VAL A 34 5.36 -13.61 3.35
C VAL A 34 3.88 -13.87 3.13
N ASP A 35 3.42 -15.09 3.38
CA ASP A 35 2.02 -15.48 3.24
C ASP A 35 1.11 -14.67 4.17
N ALA A 36 1.55 -14.35 5.39
CA ALA A 36 0.83 -13.46 6.29
C ALA A 36 0.75 -12.01 5.80
N GLY A 37 1.80 -11.52 5.13
CA GLY A 37 1.80 -10.20 4.49
C GLY A 37 0.85 -10.13 3.30
N LEU A 38 0.84 -11.19 2.48
CA LEU A 38 -0.04 -11.34 1.32
C LEU A 38 -1.53 -11.39 1.72
N ALA A 39 -1.88 -12.17 2.75
CA ALA A 39 -3.25 -12.20 3.27
C ALA A 39 -3.72 -10.84 3.80
N ARG A 40 -2.80 -10.04 4.36
CA ARG A 40 -3.11 -8.67 4.81
C ARG A 40 -3.37 -7.74 3.64
N LEU A 41 -2.65 -7.91 2.53
CA LEU A 41 -2.89 -7.14 1.30
C LEU A 41 -4.21 -7.54 0.63
N GLU A 42 -4.55 -8.82 0.61
CA GLU A 42 -5.83 -9.30 0.09
C GLU A 42 -7.01 -8.67 0.84
N ALA A 43 -6.90 -8.51 2.16
CA ALA A 43 -7.90 -7.82 2.97
C ALA A 43 -8.06 -6.33 2.64
N LEU A 44 -7.13 -5.74 1.88
CA LEU A 44 -7.19 -4.36 1.40
C LEU A 44 -7.68 -4.23 -0.04
N ASP A 45 -8.05 -5.33 -0.68
CA ASP A 45 -8.51 -5.29 -2.06
C ASP A 45 -9.78 -4.43 -2.20
N GLY A 46 -9.82 -3.59 -3.24
CA GLY A 46 -10.90 -2.63 -3.45
C GLY A 46 -10.92 -1.42 -2.50
N VAL A 47 -9.90 -1.25 -1.63
CA VAL A 47 -9.79 -0.07 -0.76
C VAL A 47 -8.88 0.99 -1.39
N PRO A 48 -9.23 2.29 -1.35
CA PRO A 48 -8.42 3.34 -1.98
C PRO A 48 -7.01 3.45 -1.42
N ALA A 49 -6.02 3.54 -2.30
CA ALA A 49 -4.60 3.54 -1.93
C ALA A 49 -4.24 4.72 -1.00
N GLU A 50 -4.95 5.85 -1.09
CA GLU A 50 -4.74 7.02 -0.23
C GLU A 50 -4.96 6.73 1.25
N ALA A 51 -5.78 5.72 1.59
CA ALA A 51 -6.06 5.32 2.97
C ALA A 51 -5.07 4.28 3.53
N HIS A 52 -4.13 3.74 2.71
CA HIS A 52 -3.37 2.52 3.06
C HIS A 52 -1.84 2.63 2.92
N VAL A 53 -1.29 3.84 2.78
CA VAL A 53 0.17 4.06 2.70
C VAL A 53 0.92 3.32 3.82
N ALA A 54 0.45 3.42 5.07
CA ALA A 54 1.09 2.75 6.20
C ALA A 54 1.08 1.20 6.11
N VAL A 55 0.11 0.61 5.39
CA VAL A 55 0.06 -0.85 5.20
C VAL A 55 0.99 -1.29 4.08
N TYR A 56 1.09 -0.52 3.01
CA TYR A 56 2.08 -0.78 1.96
C TYR A 56 3.51 -0.70 2.50
N GLU A 57 3.81 0.30 3.33
CA GLU A 57 5.13 0.45 3.96
C GLU A 57 5.45 -0.73 4.91
N ASP A 58 4.49 -1.14 5.75
CA ASP A 58 4.66 -2.31 6.65
C ASP A 58 4.93 -3.60 5.86
N VAL A 59 4.21 -3.81 4.76
CA VAL A 59 4.42 -4.99 3.91
C VAL A 59 5.76 -4.94 3.18
N HIS A 60 6.17 -3.77 2.67
CA HIS A 60 7.48 -3.59 2.06
C HIS A 60 8.60 -3.89 3.05
N GLN A 61 8.52 -3.35 4.26
CA GLN A 61 9.54 -3.55 5.28
C GLN A 61 9.64 -5.03 5.68
N ARG A 62 8.51 -5.70 5.89
CA ARG A 62 8.48 -7.12 6.23
C ARG A 62 9.08 -8.01 5.13
N LEU A 63 8.80 -7.69 3.86
CA LEU A 63 9.36 -8.44 2.74
C LEU A 63 10.87 -8.23 2.65
N ALA A 64 11.33 -6.98 2.80
CA ALA A 64 12.76 -6.65 2.81
C ALA A 64 13.52 -7.36 3.95
N ASP A 65 12.96 -7.36 5.16
CA ASP A 65 13.55 -8.05 6.32
C ASP A 65 13.63 -9.56 6.11
N THR A 66 12.61 -10.16 5.50
CA THR A 66 12.59 -11.60 5.19
C THR A 66 13.67 -11.95 4.17
N LEU A 67 13.83 -11.15 3.12
CA LEU A 67 14.87 -11.35 2.12
C LEU A 67 16.28 -11.15 2.70
N ALA A 68 16.46 -10.15 3.56
CA ALA A 68 17.73 -9.91 4.24
C ALA A 68 18.12 -11.04 5.19
N ALA A 69 17.15 -11.69 5.84
CA ALA A 69 17.39 -12.86 6.67
C ALA A 69 17.84 -14.08 5.85
N LEU A 70 17.21 -14.32 4.68
CA LEU A 70 17.59 -15.41 3.77
C LEU A 70 18.98 -15.22 3.16
N ASP A 71 19.43 -13.98 2.92
CA ASP A 71 20.76 -13.69 2.38
C ASP A 71 21.89 -14.01 3.38
N GLN A 72 21.56 -14.10 4.67
CA GLN A 72 22.52 -14.41 5.74
C GLN A 72 22.60 -15.90 6.09
N GLU A 73 21.88 -16.77 5.37
CA GLU A 73 21.90 -18.23 5.55
C GLU A 73 22.98 -18.95 4.74
#